data_AF-A0A3P7EEX3-F1
#
_entry.id   AF-A0A3P7EEX3-F1
#
_cell.length_a   1.000
_cell.length_b   1.000
_cell.length_c   1.000
_cell.angle_alpha   90.00
_cell.angle_beta   90.00
_cell.angle_gamma   90.00
#
_symmetry.space_group_name_H-M   'P 1'
#
loop_
_entity.id
_entity.type
_entity.pdbx_description
1 polymer ?
#
loop_
_entity_poly.entity_id
_entity_poly.type
_entity_poly.pdbx_seq_one_letter_code
_entity_poly.pdbx_strand_id
1 'polypeptide(L)'
;LCDNPWWQFRQKCYLPVHGRFTHFDGSDYCAKADIYDIGGNGTYWIGLIKDINGILKWQSGESVIYTNWNKGEPEPRIGCVIINTVIHSGKWLVTDCSDLQYPDQGFVCEMDIRSN
;
A
#
# COMPACT_ATOMS: atom_id res chain seq x y z
N LEU A 1 6.75 -16.73 -12.40
CA LEU A 1 7.37 -16.51 -11.07
C LEU A 1 7.70 -15.04 -10.96
N CYS A 2 7.75 -14.49 -9.75
CA CYS A 2 8.21 -13.12 -9.55
C CYS A 2 9.74 -13.07 -9.63
N ASP A 3 10.29 -12.15 -10.41
CA ASP A 3 11.74 -11.93 -10.46
C ASP A 3 12.21 -11.20 -9.20
N ASN A 4 13.43 -11.50 -8.73
CA ASN A 4 14.06 -10.74 -7.65
C ASN A 4 14.09 -9.25 -8.03
N PRO A 5 13.65 -8.31 -7.16
CA PRO A 5 13.41 -8.43 -5.72
C PRO A 5 11.96 -8.67 -5.26
N TRP A 6 11.06 -9.02 -6.16
CA TRP A 6 9.65 -9.15 -5.85
C TRP A 6 9.32 -10.40 -5.05
N TRP A 7 8.45 -10.26 -4.06
CA TRP A 7 7.94 -11.35 -3.24
C TRP A 7 6.68 -11.94 -3.84
N GLN A 8 6.68 -13.26 -4.05
CA GLN A 8 5.51 -13.96 -4.59
C GLN A 8 4.54 -14.37 -3.48
N PHE A 9 3.25 -14.06 -3.67
CA PHE A 9 2.16 -14.66 -2.91
C PHE A 9 0.98 -14.97 -3.82
N ARG A 10 0.56 -16.24 -3.86
CA ARG A 10 -0.45 -16.74 -4.80
C ARG A 10 -0.06 -16.41 -6.26
N GLN A 11 -0.91 -15.70 -6.99
CA GLN A 11 -0.74 -15.32 -8.40
C GLN A 11 -0.23 -13.88 -8.58
N LYS A 12 0.36 -13.30 -7.53
CA LYS A 12 0.79 -11.90 -7.51
C LYS A 12 2.20 -11.73 -6.96
N CYS A 13 2.83 -10.64 -7.38
CA CYS A 13 4.13 -10.18 -6.93
C CYS A 13 3.96 -8.88 -6.15
N TYR A 14 4.67 -8.78 -5.03
CA TYR A 14 4.63 -7.63 -4.12
C TYR A 14 6.03 -7.11 -3.86
N LEU A 15 6.17 -5.79 -3.85
CA LEU A 15 7.44 -5.15 -3.52
C LEU A 15 7.18 -3.91 -2.69
N PRO A 16 7.51 -3.91 -1.40
CA PRO A 16 7.58 -2.67 -0.65
C PRO A 16 8.73 -1.83 -1.22
N VAL A 17 8.51 -0.54 -1.38
CA VAL A 17 9.50 0.41 -1.85
C VAL A 17 9.60 1.53 -0.82
N HIS A 18 10.80 1.80 -0.32
CA HIS A 18 11.08 2.94 0.55
C HIS A 18 10.99 4.26 -0.23
N GLY A 19 10.69 5.34 0.46
CA GLY A 19 10.54 6.65 -0.15
C GLY A 19 9.67 7.58 0.68
N ARG A 20 9.45 8.77 0.15
CA ARG A 20 8.58 9.77 0.77
C ARG A 20 7.49 10.14 -0.23
N PHE A 21 6.50 9.26 -0.35
CA PHE A 21 5.48 9.36 -1.38
C PHE A 21 4.14 9.79 -0.79
N THR A 22 3.47 10.74 -1.46
CA THR A 22 2.00 10.77 -1.33
C THR A 22 1.45 9.48 -1.92
N HIS A 23 0.19 9.15 -1.62
CA HIS A 23 -0.43 7.98 -2.20
C HIS A 23 -0.41 8.01 -3.74
N PHE A 24 -0.62 9.19 -4.34
CA PHE A 24 -0.59 9.36 -5.78
C PHE A 24 0.81 9.20 -6.37
N ASP A 25 1.84 9.78 -5.74
CA ASP A 25 3.23 9.66 -6.20
C ASP A 25 3.70 8.21 -6.15
N GLY A 26 3.37 7.48 -5.06
CA GLY A 26 3.75 6.08 -4.91
C GLY A 26 3.04 5.18 -5.92
N SER A 27 1.77 5.46 -6.20
CA SER A 27 1.01 4.75 -7.23
C SER A 27 1.61 4.96 -8.63
N ASP A 28 2.03 6.17 -8.99
CA ASP A 28 2.70 6.47 -10.26
C ASP A 28 4.10 5.85 -10.32
N TYR A 29 4.83 5.85 -9.20
CA TYR A 29 6.12 5.17 -9.08
C TYR A 29 6.02 3.68 -9.39
N CYS A 30 5.06 2.98 -8.79
CA CYS A 30 4.83 1.56 -9.06
C CYS A 30 4.49 1.28 -10.53
N ALA A 31 3.80 2.20 -11.21
CA ALA A 31 3.46 2.06 -12.62
C ALA A 31 4.67 2.19 -13.56
N LYS A 32 5.70 2.95 -13.15
CA LYS A 32 6.94 3.15 -13.93
C LYS A 32 7.94 2.00 -13.80
N ALA A 33 7.80 1.14 -12.79
CA ALA A 33 8.65 -0.02 -12.51
C ALA A 33 10.15 0.30 -12.28
N ASP A 34 10.51 1.57 -12.05
CA ASP A 34 11.86 2.00 -11.68
C ASP A 34 12.06 1.79 -10.18
N ILE A 35 12.51 0.62 -9.72
CA ILE A 35 12.64 0.32 -8.28
C ILE A 35 14.10 0.36 -7.84
N TYR A 36 14.46 1.43 -7.13
CA TYR A 36 15.83 1.66 -6.65
C TYR A 36 16.01 1.47 -5.14
N ASP A 37 14.92 1.48 -4.36
CA ASP A 37 15.00 1.42 -2.90
C ASP A 37 14.02 0.38 -2.33
N ILE A 38 14.51 -0.86 -2.16
CA ILE A 38 13.69 -1.99 -1.71
C ILE A 38 13.34 -1.82 -0.22
N GLY A 39 12.03 -1.86 0.05
CA GLY A 39 11.42 -1.77 1.36
C GLY A 39 11.72 -2.92 2.33
N GLY A 40 11.67 -2.63 3.63
CA GLY A 40 11.63 -3.59 4.73
C GLY A 40 10.52 -3.30 5.74
N ASN A 41 10.88 -3.20 7.01
CA ASN A 41 9.97 -2.68 8.03
C ASN A 41 9.84 -1.17 7.88
N GLY A 42 8.61 -0.68 7.81
CA GLY A 42 8.31 0.73 7.63
C GLY A 42 6.81 1.02 7.62
N THR A 43 6.48 2.19 7.10
CA THR A 43 5.12 2.60 6.79
C THR A 43 4.96 2.67 5.29
N TYR A 44 3.91 2.05 4.76
CA TYR A 44 3.67 2.01 3.33
C TYR A 44 2.22 2.29 3.02
N TRP A 45 1.96 3.06 1.98
CA TRP A 45 0.69 3.00 1.29
C TRP A 45 0.47 1.62 0.69
N ILE A 46 -0.76 1.12 0.74
CA ILE A 46 -1.11 -0.21 0.22
C ILE A 46 -2.07 -0.17 -0.97
N GLY A 47 -2.43 1.02 -1.46
CA GLY A 47 -3.35 1.17 -2.59
C GLY A 47 -4.83 0.93 -2.25
N LEU A 48 -5.20 0.89 -0.96
CA LEU A 48 -6.60 0.87 -0.52
C LEU A 48 -7.08 2.30 -0.28
N ILE A 49 -8.20 2.66 -0.88
CA ILE A 49 -8.82 3.99 -0.79
C ILE A 49 -10.19 3.85 -0.13
N LYS A 50 -10.51 4.77 0.78
CA LYS A 50 -11.84 4.95 1.36
C LYS A 50 -12.51 6.17 0.73
N ASP A 51 -13.54 5.93 -0.08
CA ASP A 51 -14.21 6.98 -0.85
C ASP A 51 -15.21 7.81 -0.03
N ILE A 52 -15.84 8.79 -0.69
CA ILE A 52 -16.83 9.70 -0.09
C ILE A 52 -18.08 9.02 0.49
N ASN A 53 -18.38 7.80 0.04
CA ASN A 53 -19.48 7.00 0.56
C ASN A 53 -19.03 6.06 1.69
N GLY A 54 -17.75 6.15 2.11
CA GLY A 54 -17.15 5.27 3.10
C GLY A 54 -16.81 3.89 2.57
N ILE A 55 -16.86 3.67 1.25
CA ILE A 55 -16.59 2.37 0.63
C ILE A 55 -15.08 2.20 0.43
N LEU A 56 -14.57 1.02 0.78
CA LEU A 56 -13.19 0.61 0.59
C LEU A 56 -12.99 0.02 -0.81
N LYS A 57 -11.99 0.50 -1.54
CA LYS A 57 -11.67 0.06 -2.91
C LYS A 57 -10.16 -0.06 -3.09
N TRP A 58 -9.69 -1.21 -3.55
CA TRP A 58 -8.31 -1.35 -4.01
C TRP A 58 -8.14 -0.62 -5.34
N GLN A 59 -7.01 0.05 -5.54
CA GLN A 59 -6.64 0.65 -6.82
C GLN A 59 -6.53 -0.40 -7.95
N SER A 60 -6.24 -1.66 -7.62
CA SER A 60 -6.22 -2.78 -8.56
C SER A 60 -7.62 -3.15 -9.09
N GLY A 61 -8.70 -2.67 -8.46
CA GLY A 61 -10.08 -3.02 -8.78
C GLY A 61 -10.57 -4.32 -8.13
N GLU A 62 -9.72 -4.99 -7.33
CA GLU A 62 -10.12 -6.19 -6.60
C GLU A 62 -11.12 -5.92 -5.48
N SER A 63 -11.85 -6.97 -5.11
CA SER A 63 -12.76 -6.92 -3.96
C SER A 63 -12.01 -6.96 -2.63
N VAL A 64 -12.46 -6.15 -1.68
CA VAL A 64 -11.92 -6.16 -0.31
C VAL A 64 -12.49 -7.37 0.44
N ILE A 65 -11.69 -8.44 0.57
CA ILE A 65 -12.08 -9.68 1.25
C ILE A 65 -11.46 -9.85 2.65
N TYR A 66 -10.51 -8.99 3.01
CA TYR A 66 -9.80 -9.02 4.29
C TYR A 66 -9.45 -7.60 4.72
N THR A 67 -9.49 -7.34 6.03
CA THR A 67 -9.03 -6.08 6.61
C THR A 67 -8.23 -6.31 7.89
N ASN A 68 -7.28 -5.42 8.18
CA ASN A 68 -6.42 -5.51 9.36
C ASN A 68 -6.26 -4.16 10.09
N TRP A 69 -7.38 -3.52 10.39
CA TRP A 69 -7.43 -2.18 10.99
C TRP A 69 -6.76 -2.10 12.37
N ASN A 70 -6.14 -0.96 12.64
CA ASN A 70 -5.67 -0.60 13.98
C ASN A 70 -6.87 -0.31 14.90
N LYS A 71 -6.63 -0.24 16.21
CA LYS A 71 -7.68 0.10 17.17
C LYS A 71 -8.26 1.49 16.87
N GLY A 72 -9.57 1.56 16.64
CA GLY A 72 -10.28 2.81 16.30
C GLY A 72 -10.47 3.06 14.81
N GLU A 73 -9.88 2.21 13.96
CA GLU A 73 -9.94 2.31 12.51
C GLU A 73 -10.99 1.34 11.91
N PRO A 74 -11.54 1.65 10.71
CA PRO A 74 -11.31 2.86 9.93
C PRO A 74 -12.04 4.07 10.53
N GLU A 75 -11.35 5.20 10.70
CA GLU A 75 -11.98 6.46 11.11
C GLU A 75 -13.08 6.88 10.11
N PRO A 76 -14.13 7.63 10.51
CA PRO A 76 -15.21 8.05 9.62
C PRO A 76 -14.79 8.89 8.41
N ARG A 77 -13.56 9.43 8.40
CA ARG A 77 -13.00 10.22 7.31
C ARG A 77 -12.86 9.44 5.99
N ILE A 78 -12.75 10.19 4.91
CA ILE A 78 -12.29 9.70 3.60
C ILE A 78 -10.76 9.75 3.56
N GLY A 79 -10.15 8.96 2.68
CA GLY A 79 -8.70 9.01 2.50
C GLY A 79 -8.10 7.75 1.90
N CYS A 80 -6.80 7.60 2.12
CA CYS A 80 -6.00 6.48 1.66
C CYS A 80 -5.48 5.69 2.86
N VAL A 81 -5.10 4.43 2.64
CA VAL A 81 -4.75 3.52 3.72
C VAL A 81 -3.25 3.22 3.70
N ILE A 82 -2.65 3.36 4.88
CA ILE A 82 -1.29 2.92 5.15
C ILE A 82 -1.28 1.65 6.01
N ILE A 83 -0.25 0.84 5.84
CA ILE A 83 0.17 -0.17 6.82
C ILE A 83 1.38 0.38 7.58
N ASN A 84 1.41 0.19 8.89
CA ASN A 84 2.57 0.55 9.72
C ASN A 84 3.07 -0.68 10.48
N THR A 85 4.23 -1.19 10.06
CA THR A 85 4.82 -2.43 10.61
C THR A 85 5.63 -2.18 11.90
N VAL A 86 6.05 -0.94 12.14
CA VAL A 86 6.98 -0.58 13.23
C VAL A 86 6.23 -0.24 14.53
N ILE A 87 5.23 0.62 14.45
CA ILE A 87 4.50 1.19 15.59
C ILE A 87 3.18 0.45 15.81
N HIS A 88 2.51 0.05 14.72
CA HIS A 88 1.19 -0.56 14.77
C HIS A 88 1.19 -2.05 14.40
N SER A 89 2.34 -2.73 14.43
CA SER A 89 2.45 -4.18 14.20
C SER A 89 1.74 -4.68 12.94
N GLY A 90 1.82 -3.90 11.85
CA GLY A 90 1.22 -4.22 10.56
C GLY A 90 -0.28 -3.91 10.46
N LYS A 91 -0.83 -3.16 11.43
CA LYS A 91 -2.22 -2.69 11.39
C LYS A 91 -2.38 -1.48 10.48
N TRP A 92 -3.58 -1.31 9.96
CA TRP A 92 -3.92 -0.31 8.95
C TRP A 92 -4.56 0.93 9.56
N LEU A 93 -4.28 2.09 8.96
CA LEU A 93 -4.85 3.38 9.35
C LEU A 93 -5.34 4.13 8.10
N VAL A 94 -6.42 4.91 8.25
CA VAL A 94 -6.90 5.82 7.20
C VAL A 94 -6.29 7.20 7.44
N THR A 95 -5.64 7.77 6.43
CA THR A 95 -5.12 9.14 6.51
C THR A 95 -5.35 9.90 5.19
N ASP A 96 -5.04 11.20 5.17
CA ASP A 96 -5.14 12.00 3.95
C ASP A 96 -4.14 11.48 2.91
N CYS A 97 -4.58 11.29 1.66
CA CYS A 97 -3.77 10.71 0.59
C CYS A 97 -2.48 11.50 0.29
N SER A 98 -2.43 12.77 0.66
CA SER A 98 -1.26 13.63 0.51
C SER A 98 -0.43 13.77 1.79
N ASP A 99 -0.85 13.15 2.89
CA ASP A 99 -0.14 13.22 4.17
C ASP A 99 1.12 12.37 4.16
N LEU A 100 2.19 12.93 4.70
CA LEU A 100 3.53 12.35 4.81
C LEU A 100 3.97 12.34 6.28
N GLN A 101 3.07 11.87 7.14
CA GLN A 101 3.17 11.89 8.59
C GLN A 101 4.30 11.00 9.14
N TYR A 102 4.73 9.96 8.41
CA TYR A 102 5.83 9.09 8.81
C TYR A 102 7.12 9.41 8.03
N PRO A 103 8.30 9.26 8.67
CA PRO A 103 9.55 9.25 7.94
C PRO A 103 9.54 8.06 6.98
N ASP A 104 10.00 8.29 5.76
CA ASP A 104 10.17 7.24 4.76
C ASP A 104 8.87 6.43 4.48
N GLN A 105 7.76 7.16 4.36
CA GLN A 105 6.46 6.62 3.97
C GLN A 105 6.46 6.18 2.50
N GLY A 106 6.74 4.89 2.32
CA GLY A 106 6.85 4.24 1.03
C GLY A 106 5.52 3.80 0.43
N PHE A 107 5.59 2.90 -0.54
CA PHE A 107 4.43 2.28 -1.19
C PHE A 107 4.69 0.78 -1.41
N VAL A 108 3.66 -0.06 -1.30
CA VAL A 108 3.74 -1.47 -1.71
C VAL A 108 3.24 -1.61 -3.14
N CYS A 109 4.14 -1.88 -4.07
CA CYS A 109 3.77 -2.17 -5.45
C CYS A 109 3.22 -3.59 -5.58
N GLU A 110 2.27 -3.77 -6.49
CA GLU A 110 1.66 -5.05 -6.82
C GLU A 110 1.65 -5.24 -8.35
N MET A 111 1.90 -6.47 -8.81
CA MET A 111 1.68 -6.87 -10.19
C MET A 111 1.20 -8.33 -10.28
N ASP A 112 0.44 -8.65 -11.32
CA ASP A 112 0.05 -10.03 -11.60
C ASP A 112 1.26 -10.83 -12.11
N ILE A 113 1.36 -12.10 -11.69
CA ILE A 113 2.28 -13.03 -12.33
C ILE A 113 1.74 -13.26 -13.74
N ARG A 114 2.50 -12.84 -14.77
CA ARG A 114 2.17 -13.18 -16.15
C ARG A 114 2.13 -14.71 -16.27
N SER A 115 0.96 -15.27 -16.53
CA SER A 115 0.83 -16.62 -17.04
C SER A 115 1.39 -16.62 -18.46
N ASN A 116 2.50 -17.34 -18.67
CA ASN A 116 2.93 -17.73 -20.02
C ASN A 116 1.82 -18.49 -20.73
#